data_AF-A0A256CUB0-F1
#
_entry.id   AF-A0A256CUB0-F1
#
_cell.length_a   1.000
_cell.length_b   1.000
_cell.length_c   1.000
_cell.angle_alpha   90.00
_cell.angle_beta   90.00
_cell.angle_gamma   90.00
#
_symmetry.space_group_name_H-M   'P 1'
#
loop_
_entity.id
_entity.type
_entity.pdbx_description
1 polymer ?
#
loop_
_entity_poly.entity_id
_entity_poly.type
_entity_poly.pdbx_seq_one_letter_code
_entity_poly.pdbx_strand_id
1 'polypeptide(L)' 'MSNKKVLRPINKEVVSSKEFLIILEKDRNNIKKSRFIPPKLGSNGGFGFFEVEYKLSQLR' A
#
# COMPACT_ATOMS: atom_id res chain seq x y z
N MET A 1 13.45 -22.03 16.89
CA MET A 1 13.15 -22.18 15.45
C MET A 1 12.96 -20.79 14.87
N SER A 2 13.78 -20.37 13.89
CA SER A 2 13.70 -19.03 13.29
C SER A 2 12.56 -18.99 12.26
N ASN A 3 11.61 -18.07 12.42
CA ASN A 3 10.54 -17.83 11.47
C ASN A 3 11.14 -17.23 10.19
N LYS A 4 11.33 -18.06 9.15
CA LYS A 4 11.75 -17.57 7.82
C LYS A 4 10.61 -16.74 7.22
N LYS A 5 10.81 -15.42 7.12
CA LYS A 5 9.85 -14.51 6.49
C LYS A 5 9.97 -14.66 4.97
N VAL A 6 8.98 -15.29 4.34
CA VAL A 6 8.91 -15.44 2.88
C VAL A 6 8.30 -14.17 2.31
N LEU A 7 9.10 -13.41 1.55
CA LEU A 7 8.62 -12.21 0.87
C LEU A 7 7.94 -12.59 -0.45
N ARG A 8 6.85 -11.91 -0.80
CA ARG A 8 6.13 -12.12 -2.06
C ARG A 8 6.15 -10.86 -2.92
N PRO A 9 6.26 -10.99 -4.25
CA PRO A 9 6.11 -9.86 -5.15
C PRO A 9 4.65 -9.40 -5.15
N ILE A 10 4.44 -8.11 -4.92
CA ILE A 10 3.13 -7.46 -5.00
C ILE A 10 3.19 -6.30 -5.99
N ASN A 11 2.21 -6.29 -6.88
CA ASN A 11 2.02 -5.22 -7.87
C ASN A 11 0.95 -4.22 -7.45
N LYS A 12 0.11 -4.61 -6.49
CA LYS A 12 -1.02 -3.82 -6.03
C LYS A 12 -1.25 -4.08 -4.55
N GLU A 13 -1.46 -3.01 -3.78
CA GLU A 13 -1.79 -3.11 -2.37
C GLU A 13 -2.70 -1.98 -1.90
N VAL A 14 -3.38 -2.21 -0.78
CA VAL A 14 -4.17 -1.21 -0.08
C VAL A 14 -3.46 -0.87 1.22
N VAL A 15 -3.15 0.41 1.41
CA VAL A 15 -2.34 0.91 2.51
C VAL A 15 -3.02 2.06 3.23
N SER A 16 -2.63 2.29 4.47
CA SER A 16 -3.06 3.47 5.22
C SER A 16 -2.47 4.76 4.65
N SER A 17 -3.03 5.92 5.01
CA SER A 17 -2.49 7.24 4.60
C SER A 17 -1.03 7.42 5.03
N LYS A 18 -0.66 6.93 6.23
CA LYS A 18 0.72 7.01 6.74
C LYS A 18 1.69 6.18 5.91
N GLU A 19 1.31 4.94 5.58
CA GLU A 19 2.13 4.07 4.74
C GLU A 19 2.23 4.62 3.32
N PHE A 20 1.16 5.19 2.78
CA PHE A 20 1.19 5.82 1.46
C PHE A 20 2.20 6.97 1.40
N LEU A 21 2.25 7.83 2.42
CA LEU A 21 3.26 8.88 2.52
C LEU A 21 4.69 8.31 2.55
N ILE A 22 4.92 7.22 3.30
CA ILE A 22 6.22 6.54 3.34
C ILE A 22 6.59 5.98 1.96
N ILE A 23 5.63 5.40 1.22
CA ILE A 23 5.87 4.89 -0.14
C ILE A 23 6.21 6.04 -1.09
N LEU A 24 5.49 7.17 -0.98
CA LEU A 24 5.77 8.36 -1.78
C LEU A 24 7.16 8.94 -1.51
N GLU A 25 7.63 8.93 -0.26
CA GLU A 25 8.97 9.39 0.08
C GLU A 25 10.07 8.44 -0.43
N LYS A 26 9.82 7.13 -0.37
CA LYS A 26 10.83 6.12 -0.70
C LYS A 26 10.96 5.82 -2.19
N ASP A 27 9.83 5.65 -2.89
CA ASP A 27 9.83 5.11 -4.25
C ASP A 27 8.69 5.67 -5.12
N ARG A 28 8.53 7.00 -5.11
CA ARG A 28 7.52 7.70 -5.92
C ARG A 28 7.54 7.30 -7.39
N ASN A 29 8.74 7.11 -7.95
CA ASN A 29 8.93 6.88 -9.38
C ASN A 29 8.41 5.51 -9.83
N ASN A 30 8.35 4.54 -8.92
CA ASN A 30 7.83 3.21 -9.19
C ASN A 30 6.31 3.12 -9.01
N ILE A 31 5.63 4.15 -8.50
CA ILE A 31 4.17 4.18 -8.47
C ILE A 31 3.67 4.38 -9.90
N LYS A 32 2.86 3.43 -10.38
CA LYS A 32 2.17 3.51 -11.67
C LYS A 32 0.86 4.28 -11.52
N LYS A 33 0.10 3.97 -10.48
CA LYS A 33 -1.20 4.58 -10.20
C LYS A 33 -1.48 4.53 -8.70
N SER A 34 -2.18 5.54 -8.19
CA SER A 34 -2.74 5.53 -6.84
C SER A 34 -4.18 6.00 -6.86
N ARG A 35 -5.02 5.44 -5.99
CA ARG A 35 -6.43 5.82 -5.85
C ARG A 35 -6.81 5.87 -4.37
N PHE A 36 -7.42 6.98 -3.94
CA PHE A 36 -8.03 7.06 -2.62
C PHE A 36 -9.31 6.22 -2.58
N ILE A 37 -9.44 5.39 -1.55
CA ILE A 37 -10.62 4.60 -1.24
C ILE A 37 -11.26 5.26 -0.01
N PRO A 38 -12.40 5.96 -0.17
CA PRO A 38 -13.08 6.58 0.95
C PRO A 38 -13.58 5.51 1.93
N PRO A 39 -13.60 5.80 3.24
CA PRO A 39 -14.16 4.89 4.21
C PRO A 39 -15.67 4.76 3.99
N LYS A 40 -16.22 3.57 4.29
CA LYS A 40 -17.67 3.38 4.24
C LYS A 40 -18.30 4.12 5.42
N LEU A 41 -19.28 4.98 5.16
CA LEU A 41 -20.02 5.69 6.21
C LEU A 41 -20.65 4.69 7.18
N GLY A 42 -20.52 4.97 8.48
CA GLY A 42 -21.01 4.10 9.56
C GLY A 42 -20.18 2.83 9.79
N SER A 43 -19.09 2.61 9.05
CA SER A 43 -18.12 1.57 9.38
C SER A 43 -17.11 2.10 10.39
N ASN A 44 -16.59 1.23 11.27
CA ASN A 44 -15.48 1.56 12.17
C ASN A 44 -14.15 1.81 11.41
N GLY A 45 -14.18 1.84 10.07
CA GLY A 45 -13.04 1.86 9.17
C GLY A 45 -12.45 3.25 8.94
N GLY A 46 -12.07 3.97 9.99
CA GLY A 46 -11.12 5.10 9.97
C GLY A 46 -11.28 6.16 8.86
N PHE A 47 -10.15 6.70 8.41
CA PHE A 47 -10.05 7.84 7.47
C PHE A 47 -9.95 7.42 5.98
N GLY A 48 -10.24 6.15 5.66
CA GLY A 48 -10.05 5.58 4.33
C GLY A 48 -8.63 5.05 4.08
N PHE A 49 -8.39 4.61 2.85
CA PHE A 49 -7.15 3.94 2.43
C PHE A 49 -6.69 4.43 1.06
N PHE A 50 -5.47 4.04 0.69
CA PHE A 50 -4.94 4.25 -0.65
C PHE A 50 -4.67 2.90 -1.30
N GLU A 51 -5.21 2.72 -2.49
CA GLU A 51 -4.81 1.65 -3.38
C GLU A 51 -3.64 2.12 -4.23
N VAL A 52 -2.54 1.38 -4.19
CA VAL A 52 -1.31 1.70 -4.93
C VAL A 52 -1.02 0.57 -5.90
N GLU A 53 -0.74 0.91 -7.15
CA GLU A 53 -0.26 0.01 -8.19
C GLU A 53 1.17 0.40 -8.59
N TYR A 54 2.07 -0.58 -8.66
CA TYR A 54 3.50 -0.39 -8.95
C TYR A 54 3.84 -0.70 -10.41
N LYS A 55 4.89 -0.06 -10.94
CA LYS A 55 5.46 -0.36 -12.26
C LYS A 55 6.30 -1.64 -12.20
N LEU A 56 7.06 -1.80 -11.12
CA LEU A 56 7.87 -2.97 -10.77
C LEU A 56 7.40 -3.54 -9.44
N SER A 57 7.34 -4.87 -9.35
CA SER A 57 6.87 -5.57 -8.15
C SER A 57 7.68 -5.19 -6.91
N GLN A 58 6.98 -4.89 -5.82
CA GLN A 58 7.59 -4.69 -4.51
C GLN A 58 7.63 -6.02 -3.75
N LEU A 59 8.70 -6.27 -3.00
CA LEU A 59 8.79 -7.43 -2.11
C LEU A 59 8.28 -7.05 -0.72
N ARG A 60 7.28 -7.77 -0.21
CA ARG A 60 6.75 -7.58 1.15
C ARG A 60 6.60 -8.88 1.92
#